data_AF-A0A932JTB4-F1
#
_entry.id   AF-A0A932JTB4-F1
#
_cell.length_a   1.000
_cell.length_b   1.000
_cell.length_c   1.000
_cell.angle_alpha   90.00
_cell.angle_beta   90.00
_cell.angle_gamma   90.00
#
_symmetry.space_group_name_H-M   'P 1'
#
loop_
_entity.id
_entity.type
_entity.pdbx_description
1 polymer ?
#
loop_
_entity_poly.entity_id
_entity_poly.type
_entity_poly.pdbx_seq_one_letter_code
_entity_poly.pdbx_strand_id
1 'polypeptide(L)'
;MIIYQSSKAGFINDVDQNALAPRLKSAFQEKTGSIPSDSRVWADEYSRFSTALRNAAVEDDVQVAIEYHISAAGRFRIDVLLAGNDGTTDNGIILELKAWDTAGFSTIIDLVHSPIGGGTLRQHPCVQAKNYKGLILRFNQDIRERGIGLHSAAYLFNFRTPDLS
;
A
#
# COMPACT_ATOMS: atom_id res chain seq x y z
N MET A 1 13.06 -1.66 -5.78
CA MET A 1 13.55 -0.45 -5.11
C MET A 1 12.51 -0.01 -4.08
N ILE A 2 12.90 0.17 -2.82
CA ILE A 2 12.04 0.70 -1.76
C ILE A 2 12.41 2.17 -1.53
N ILE A 3 11.41 3.04 -1.47
CA ILE A 3 11.60 4.47 -1.23
C ILE A 3 11.73 4.74 0.26
N TYR A 4 10.79 4.22 1.06
CA TYR A 4 10.79 4.38 2.50
C TYR A 4 10.62 3.03 3.19
N GLN A 5 11.37 2.83 4.27
CA GLN A 5 11.28 1.66 5.13
C GLN A 5 11.50 2.06 6.58
N SER A 6 10.68 1.54 7.49
CA SER A 6 10.82 1.69 8.94
C SER A 6 10.02 0.59 9.66
N SER A 7 10.11 0.50 10.99
CA SER A 7 9.14 -0.28 11.77
C SER A 7 7.80 0.46 11.86
N LYS A 8 6.73 -0.21 12.32
CA LYS A 8 5.43 0.41 12.61
C LYS A 8 5.60 1.60 13.54
N ALA A 9 6.33 1.43 14.64
CA ALA A 9 6.61 2.51 15.58
C ALA A 9 7.36 3.68 14.92
N GLY A 10 8.39 3.38 14.11
CA GLY A 10 9.16 4.41 13.41
C GLY A 10 8.33 5.15 12.36
N PHE A 11 7.51 4.44 11.59
CA PHE A 11 6.60 5.01 10.61
C PHE A 11 5.56 5.93 11.26
N ILE A 12 4.93 5.47 12.34
CA ILE A 12 3.99 6.27 13.11
C ILE A 12 4.65 7.55 13.64
N ASN A 13 5.85 7.43 14.21
CA ASN A 13 6.60 8.59 14.70
C ASN A 13 6.97 9.56 13.57
N ASP A 14 7.38 9.06 12.40
CA ASP A 14 7.67 9.91 11.23
C ASP A 14 6.44 10.67 10.73
N VAL A 15 5.26 10.07 10.82
CA VAL A 15 3.99 10.75 10.49
C VAL A 15 3.69 11.83 11.54
N ASP A 16 3.77 11.50 12.83
CA ASP A 16 3.44 12.40 13.94
C ASP A 16 4.39 13.62 13.97
N GLN A 17 5.65 13.45 13.59
CA GLN A 17 6.65 14.52 13.49
C GLN A 17 6.61 15.28 12.16
N ASN A 18 5.65 14.98 11.27
CA ASN A 18 5.58 15.52 9.90
C ASN A 18 6.88 15.28 9.08
N ALA A 19 7.65 14.25 9.44
CA ALA A 19 8.92 13.90 8.81
C ALA A 19 8.75 12.96 7.61
N LEU A 20 7.63 12.22 7.51
CA LEU A 20 7.41 11.23 6.47
C LEU A 20 7.46 11.83 5.06
N ALA A 21 6.68 12.86 4.77
CA ALA A 21 6.59 13.43 3.42
C ALA A 21 7.93 14.04 2.94
N PRO A 22 8.68 14.81 3.75
CA PRO A 22 10.05 15.20 3.41
C PRO A 22 10.95 14.00 3.12
N ARG A 23 10.92 12.96 3.96
CA ARG A 23 11.74 11.76 3.78
C ARG A 23 11.42 11.01 2.48
N LEU A 24 10.14 10.84 2.16
CA LEU A 24 9.70 10.23 0.90
C LEU A 24 10.22 11.03 -0.31
N LYS A 25 10.05 12.36 -0.29
CA LYS A 25 10.53 13.24 -1.38
C LYS A 25 12.04 13.17 -1.56
N SER A 26 12.80 13.26 -0.47
CA SER A 26 14.26 13.15 -0.51
C SER A 26 14.70 11.79 -1.05
N ALA A 27 14.11 10.69 -0.56
CA ALA A 27 14.45 9.35 -1.00
C ALA A 27 14.08 9.09 -2.47
N PHE A 28 12.94 9.62 -2.94
CA PHE A 28 12.56 9.55 -4.35
C PHE A 28 13.55 10.32 -5.23
N GLN A 29 13.88 11.55 -4.86
CA GLN A 29 14.82 12.39 -5.61
C GLN A 29 16.20 11.72 -5.68
N GLU A 30 16.68 11.16 -4.58
CA GLU A 30 17.97 10.46 -4.51
C GLU A 30 17.98 9.20 -5.40
N LYS A 31 16.93 8.38 -5.34
CA LYS A 31 16.90 7.08 -6.03
C LYS A 31 16.51 7.17 -7.50
N THR A 32 15.74 8.18 -7.90
CA THR A 32 15.15 8.28 -9.25
C THR A 32 15.57 9.54 -10.02
N GLY A 33 16.19 10.52 -9.35
CA GLY A 33 16.51 11.81 -9.94
C GLY A 33 15.29 12.74 -10.13
N SER A 34 14.10 12.35 -9.69
CA SER A 34 12.89 13.15 -9.81
C SER A 34 11.94 12.99 -8.62
N ILE A 35 10.99 13.91 -8.48
CA ILE A 35 9.90 13.83 -7.50
C ILE A 35 8.58 13.61 -8.26
N PRO A 36 7.78 12.60 -7.88
CA PRO A 36 6.45 12.37 -8.45
C PRO A 36 5.52 13.59 -8.29
N SER A 37 4.68 13.82 -9.30
CA SER A 37 3.74 14.96 -9.33
C SER A 37 2.63 14.84 -8.28
N ASP A 38 2.30 13.62 -7.87
CA ASP A 38 1.36 13.28 -6.80
C ASP A 38 1.98 13.37 -5.39
N SER A 39 3.26 13.71 -5.25
CA SER A 39 3.95 13.80 -3.94
C SER A 39 3.34 14.78 -2.92
N ARG A 40 2.37 15.59 -3.34
CA ARG A 40 1.62 16.50 -2.46
C ARG A 40 0.54 15.78 -1.65
N VAL A 41 0.00 14.65 -2.15
CA VAL A 41 -1.08 13.93 -1.46
C VAL A 41 -0.56 12.92 -0.43
N TRP A 42 0.71 12.50 -0.53
CA TRP A 42 1.32 11.51 0.36
C TRP A 42 1.14 11.78 1.85
N ALA A 43 1.24 13.04 2.29
CA ALA A 43 1.07 13.38 3.70
C ALA A 43 -0.33 13.01 4.22
N ASP A 44 -1.37 13.26 3.42
CA ASP A 44 -2.75 12.90 3.78
C ASP A 44 -2.97 11.39 3.67
N GLU A 45 -2.59 10.77 2.55
CA GLU A 45 -2.80 9.35 2.29
C GLU A 45 -2.14 8.46 3.36
N TYR A 46 -0.87 8.73 3.67
CA TYR A 46 -0.13 7.93 4.65
C TYR A 46 -0.52 8.28 6.09
N SER A 47 -1.08 9.45 6.38
CA SER A 47 -1.65 9.77 7.69
C SER A 47 -2.97 9.01 7.94
N ARG A 48 -3.81 8.86 6.90
CA ARG A 48 -4.99 7.99 6.96
C ARG A 48 -4.62 6.53 7.17
N PHE A 49 -3.56 6.07 6.51
CA PHE A 49 -3.01 4.74 6.72
C PHE A 49 -2.40 4.57 8.13
N SER A 50 -1.64 5.54 8.63
CA SER A 50 -1.04 5.46 9.98
C SER A 50 -2.08 5.34 11.07
N THR A 51 -3.23 6.00 10.92
CA THR A 51 -4.37 5.87 11.84
C THR A 51 -4.89 4.43 11.90
N ALA A 52 -5.06 3.78 10.74
CA ALA A 52 -5.48 2.39 10.69
C ALA A 52 -4.42 1.45 11.28
N LEU A 53 -3.15 1.66 10.95
CA LEU A 53 -2.03 0.84 11.44
C LEU A 53 -1.82 0.98 12.96
N ARG A 54 -2.04 2.17 13.52
CA ARG A 54 -1.98 2.42 14.96
C ARG A 54 -2.98 1.57 15.73
N ASN A 55 -4.19 1.42 15.18
CA ASN A 55 -5.27 0.64 15.78
C ASN A 55 -5.21 -0.85 15.44
N ALA A 56 -4.30 -1.27 14.58
CA ALA A 56 -4.12 -2.68 14.24
C ALA A 56 -3.44 -3.43 15.40
N ALA A 57 -3.97 -4.61 15.72
CA ALA A 57 -3.41 -5.54 16.70
C ALA A 57 -2.19 -6.28 16.12
N VAL A 58 -1.12 -5.52 15.87
CA VAL A 58 0.18 -6.00 15.38
C VAL A 58 1.29 -5.32 16.16
N GLU A 59 2.42 -6.00 16.29
CA GLU A 59 3.60 -5.53 17.03
C GLU A 59 4.23 -4.28 16.39
N ASP A 60 4.91 -3.50 17.23
CA ASP A 60 5.55 -2.23 16.84
C ASP A 60 6.78 -2.41 15.94
N ASP A 61 7.34 -3.62 15.88
CA ASP A 61 8.49 -3.99 15.08
C ASP A 61 8.12 -4.46 13.66
N VAL A 62 6.82 -4.61 13.35
CA VAL A 62 6.33 -4.89 11.99
C VAL A 62 6.95 -3.89 11.02
N GLN A 63 7.58 -4.40 9.98
CA GLN A 63 8.23 -3.58 8.97
C GLN A 63 7.19 -2.97 8.04
N VAL A 64 7.33 -1.68 7.80
CA VAL A 64 6.53 -0.88 6.87
C VAL A 64 7.44 -0.44 5.73
N ALA A 65 7.16 -0.89 4.52
CA ALA A 65 7.79 -0.39 3.30
C ALA A 65 6.75 0.36 2.47
N ILE A 66 7.12 1.56 2.01
CA ILE A 66 6.25 2.46 1.25
C ILE A 66 6.85 2.71 -0.13
N GLU A 67 5.96 2.78 -1.13
CA GLU A 67 6.29 2.98 -2.55
C GLU A 67 7.36 1.95 -2.97
N TYR A 68 6.99 0.67 -2.88
CA TYR A 68 7.88 -0.42 -3.26
C TYR A 68 7.76 -0.72 -4.76
N HIS A 69 8.80 -0.38 -5.52
CA HIS A 69 8.91 -0.63 -6.95
C HIS A 69 9.45 -2.05 -7.18
N ILE A 70 8.60 -2.93 -7.73
CA ILE A 70 8.93 -4.35 -7.97
C ILE A 70 9.93 -4.49 -9.12
N SER A 71 9.84 -3.64 -10.14
CA SER A 71 10.76 -3.65 -11.30
C SER A 71 11.64 -2.42 -11.36
N ALA A 72 12.84 -2.56 -11.95
CA ALA A 72 13.79 -1.46 -12.14
C ALA A 72 13.21 -0.32 -13.00
N ALA A 73 12.28 -0.64 -13.91
CA ALA A 73 11.59 0.36 -14.73
C ALA A 73 10.49 1.14 -13.99
N GLY A 74 10.23 0.84 -12.71
CA GLY A 74 9.31 1.58 -11.84
C GLY A 74 7.82 1.48 -12.20
N ARG A 75 7.44 0.63 -13.17
CA ARG A 75 6.05 0.52 -13.66
C ARG A 75 5.10 -0.15 -12.68
N PHE A 76 5.61 -1.03 -11.81
CA PHE A 76 4.83 -1.76 -10.83
C PHE A 76 5.24 -1.31 -9.44
N ARG A 77 4.33 -0.64 -8.76
CA ARG A 77 4.53 -0.01 -7.47
C ARG A 77 3.48 -0.52 -6.50
N ILE A 78 3.93 -0.94 -5.34
CA ILE A 78 3.09 -1.26 -4.19
C ILE A 78 3.09 -0.03 -3.29
N ASP A 79 1.90 0.47 -2.92
CA ASP A 79 1.79 1.63 -2.04
C ASP A 79 2.36 1.30 -0.65
N VAL A 80 1.93 0.18 -0.06
CA VAL A 80 2.45 -0.30 1.23
C VAL A 80 2.67 -1.80 1.24
N LEU A 81 3.82 -2.23 1.76
CA LEU A 81 4.09 -3.61 2.15
C LEU A 81 4.36 -3.66 3.65
N LEU A 82 3.56 -4.44 4.37
CA LEU A 82 3.81 -4.81 5.76
C LEU A 82 4.52 -6.16 5.81
N ALA A 83 5.49 -6.33 6.70
CA ALA A 83 6.14 -7.61 6.94
C ALA A 83 6.39 -7.83 8.44
N GLY A 84 6.10 -9.03 8.94
CA GLY A 84 6.27 -9.40 10.34
C GLY A 84 6.18 -10.90 10.54
N ASN A 85 6.19 -11.35 11.79
CA ASN A 85 6.07 -12.76 12.16
C ASN A 85 4.90 -12.92 13.14
N ASP A 86 4.08 -13.95 12.97
CA ASP A 86 2.90 -14.19 13.82
C ASP A 86 3.19 -15.10 15.03
N GLY A 87 4.47 -15.34 15.32
CA GLY A 87 4.97 -16.31 16.29
C GLY A 87 5.26 -17.69 15.69
N THR A 88 4.78 -17.97 14.47
CA THR A 88 4.98 -19.25 13.77
C THR A 88 5.60 -19.05 12.40
N THR A 89 5.06 -18.13 11.59
CA THR A 89 5.48 -17.90 10.21
C THR A 89 5.74 -16.44 9.94
N ASP A 90 6.70 -16.20 9.04
CA ASP A 90 6.89 -14.88 8.46
C ASP A 90 5.73 -14.59 7.50
N ASN A 91 5.18 -13.39 7.60
CA ASN A 91 4.02 -12.94 6.85
C ASN A 91 4.29 -11.57 6.23
N GLY A 92 3.79 -11.39 5.01
CA GLY A 92 3.76 -10.12 4.30
C GLY A 92 2.35 -9.76 3.85
N ILE A 93 2.00 -8.47 3.92
CA ILE A 93 0.71 -7.95 3.42
C ILE A 93 0.98 -6.81 2.45
N ILE A 94 0.55 -7.00 1.20
CA ILE A 94 0.56 -5.97 0.17
C ILE A 94 -0.75 -5.19 0.27
N LEU A 95 -0.67 -3.88 0.46
CA LEU A 95 -1.82 -3.00 0.58
C LEU A 95 -1.82 -1.98 -0.58
N GLU A 96 -2.93 -1.97 -1.31
CA GLU A 96 -3.25 -0.92 -2.27
C GLU A 96 -4.05 0.20 -1.57
N LEU A 97 -3.60 1.44 -1.65
CA LEU A 97 -4.30 2.58 -1.06
C LEU A 97 -5.18 3.26 -2.11
N LYS A 98 -6.41 3.62 -1.72
CA LYS A 98 -7.31 4.41 -2.57
C LYS A 98 -8.03 5.48 -1.76
N ALA A 99 -7.97 6.71 -2.24
CA ALA A 99 -8.73 7.84 -1.70
C ALA A 99 -10.24 7.79 -2.03
N TRP A 100 -10.78 6.65 -2.47
CA TRP A 100 -12.15 6.53 -2.93
C TRP A 100 -13.13 6.63 -1.76
N ASP A 101 -14.14 7.47 -1.93
CA ASP A 101 -15.24 7.66 -0.97
C ASP A 101 -16.42 6.72 -1.22
N THR A 102 -16.55 6.26 -2.46
CA THR A 102 -17.61 5.40 -2.98
C THR A 102 -17.03 4.44 -4.01
N ALA A 103 -17.78 3.38 -4.33
CA ALA A 103 -17.48 2.47 -5.43
C ALA A 103 -18.79 1.80 -5.87
N GLY A 104 -19.01 1.73 -7.19
CA GLY A 104 -20.20 1.09 -7.76
C GLY A 104 -19.91 -0.33 -8.25
N PHE A 105 -20.90 -1.22 -8.13
CA PHE A 105 -20.83 -2.56 -8.67
C PHE A 105 -20.80 -2.54 -10.20
N SER A 106 -19.95 -3.37 -10.81
CA SER A 106 -19.91 -3.63 -12.25
C SER A 106 -20.27 -5.09 -12.52
N THR A 107 -20.82 -5.36 -13.70
CA THR A 107 -21.05 -6.73 -14.20
C THR A 107 -19.80 -7.33 -14.85
N ILE A 108 -18.78 -6.53 -15.13
CA ILE A 108 -17.52 -6.99 -15.72
C ILE A 108 -16.59 -7.47 -14.61
N ILE A 109 -16.09 -8.70 -14.76
CA ILE A 109 -15.17 -9.32 -13.80
C ILE A 109 -13.97 -8.41 -13.52
N ASP A 110 -13.56 -8.38 -12.25
CA ASP A 110 -12.42 -7.61 -11.75
C ASP A 110 -12.51 -6.09 -11.92
N LEU A 111 -13.64 -5.55 -12.40
CA LEU A 111 -13.86 -4.12 -12.54
C LEU A 111 -14.91 -3.60 -11.56
N VAL A 112 -14.83 -2.31 -11.24
CA VAL A 112 -15.79 -1.55 -10.45
C VAL A 112 -15.96 -0.16 -11.05
N HIS A 113 -17.11 0.47 -10.81
CA HIS A 113 -17.29 1.89 -11.11
C HIS A 113 -16.56 2.72 -10.06
N SER A 114 -15.56 3.49 -10.51
CA SER A 114 -14.75 4.36 -9.67
C SER A 114 -15.38 5.75 -9.55
N PRO A 115 -15.26 6.43 -8.40
CA PRO A 115 -15.68 7.83 -8.27
C PRO A 115 -14.84 8.77 -9.15
N ILE A 116 -13.67 8.32 -9.61
CA ILE A 116 -12.77 9.10 -10.46
C ILE A 116 -13.35 9.22 -11.86
N GLY A 117 -13.37 10.44 -12.38
CA GLY A 117 -13.79 10.73 -13.75
C GLY A 117 -15.28 10.49 -14.01
N GLY A 118 -16.12 10.57 -12.96
CA GLY A 118 -17.57 10.48 -13.10
C GLY A 118 -18.13 9.06 -13.27
N GLY A 119 -17.61 8.07 -12.52
CA GLY A 119 -18.16 6.71 -12.54
C GLY A 119 -17.49 5.77 -13.55
N THR A 120 -16.24 6.05 -13.96
CA THR A 120 -15.54 5.23 -14.97
C THR A 120 -15.23 3.82 -14.45
N LEU A 121 -15.29 2.83 -15.36
CA LEU A 121 -14.86 1.47 -15.05
C LEU A 121 -13.35 1.42 -14.82
N ARG A 122 -12.95 0.86 -13.67
CA ARG A 122 -11.54 0.66 -13.31
C ARG A 122 -11.35 -0.71 -12.66
N GLN A 123 -10.12 -1.21 -12.72
CA GLN A 123 -9.76 -2.46 -12.03
C GLN A 123 -9.99 -2.32 -10.53
N HIS A 124 -10.64 -3.33 -9.94
CA HIS A 124 -10.90 -3.40 -8.52
C HIS A 124 -9.57 -3.31 -7.73
N PRO A 125 -9.47 -2.46 -6.68
CA PRO A 125 -8.23 -2.28 -5.92
C PRO A 125 -7.62 -3.58 -5.36
N CYS A 126 -8.43 -4.50 -4.82
CA CYS A 126 -7.95 -5.82 -4.41
C CYS A 126 -7.36 -6.66 -5.55
N VAL A 127 -7.83 -6.49 -6.80
CA VAL A 127 -7.25 -7.17 -7.96
C VAL A 127 -5.89 -6.56 -8.29
N GLN A 128 -5.72 -5.24 -8.17
CA GLN A 128 -4.41 -4.58 -8.29
C GLN A 128 -3.41 -5.15 -7.27
N ALA A 129 -3.78 -5.19 -5.99
CA ALA A 129 -2.95 -5.76 -4.93
C ALA A 129 -2.61 -7.26 -5.17
N LYS A 130 -3.60 -8.05 -5.63
CA LYS A 130 -3.42 -9.47 -5.96
C LYS A 130 -2.44 -9.66 -7.12
N ASN A 131 -2.45 -8.77 -8.11
CA ASN A 131 -1.50 -8.81 -9.23
C ASN A 131 -0.06 -8.58 -8.75
N TYR A 132 0.16 -7.61 -7.85
CA TYR A 132 1.48 -7.40 -7.25
C TYR A 132 1.95 -8.60 -6.42
N LYS A 133 1.06 -9.23 -5.65
CA LYS A 133 1.35 -10.49 -4.96
C LYS A 133 1.82 -11.57 -5.95
N GLY A 134 1.10 -11.74 -7.04
CA GLY A 134 1.44 -12.71 -8.09
C GLY A 134 2.82 -12.44 -8.70
N LEU A 135 3.18 -11.17 -8.92
CA LEU A 135 4.49 -10.78 -9.42
C LEU A 135 5.59 -11.12 -8.40
N ILE A 136 5.42 -10.74 -7.14
CA ILE A 136 6.39 -11.04 -6.07
C ILE A 136 6.61 -12.55 -5.96
N LEU A 137 5.53 -13.35 -5.92
CA LEU A 137 5.62 -14.80 -5.84
C LEU A 137 6.31 -15.40 -7.07
N ARG A 138 6.15 -14.82 -8.27
CA ARG A 138 6.81 -15.32 -9.48
C ARG A 138 8.32 -15.05 -9.46
N PHE A 139 8.75 -13.88 -8.99
CA PHE A 139 10.15 -13.46 -9.04
C PHE A 139 10.98 -13.83 -7.79
N ASN A 140 10.34 -14.13 -6.66
CA ASN A 140 11.04 -14.44 -5.40
C ASN A 140 10.76 -15.87 -4.96
N GLN A 141 11.65 -16.78 -5.36
CA GLN A 141 11.54 -18.21 -5.05
C GLN A 141 11.60 -18.47 -3.54
N ASP A 142 12.46 -17.73 -2.82
CA ASP A 142 12.62 -17.82 -1.36
C ASP A 142 11.30 -17.68 -0.58
N ILE A 143 10.37 -16.83 -1.04
CA ILE A 143 9.07 -16.65 -0.36
C ILE A 143 8.30 -17.97 -0.35
N ARG A 144 8.36 -18.73 -1.45
CA ARG A 144 7.70 -20.03 -1.57
C ARG A 144 8.43 -21.10 -0.78
N GLU A 145 9.76 -21.15 -0.90
CA GLU A 145 10.58 -22.20 -0.29
C GLU A 145 10.63 -22.10 1.24
N ARG A 146 10.65 -20.88 1.77
CA ARG A 146 10.63 -20.63 3.21
C ARG A 146 9.23 -20.62 3.81
N GLY A 147 8.19 -20.86 3.00
CA GLY A 147 6.81 -20.89 3.47
C GLY A 147 6.31 -19.55 4.00
N ILE A 148 6.81 -18.43 3.48
CA ILE A 148 6.40 -17.09 3.91
C ILE A 148 4.96 -16.84 3.44
N GLY A 149 4.07 -16.51 4.36
CA GLY A 149 2.69 -16.13 4.05
C GLY A 149 2.67 -14.80 3.33
N LEU A 150 2.06 -14.73 2.13
CA LEU A 150 1.93 -13.47 1.40
C LEU A 150 0.46 -13.18 1.08
N HIS A 151 -0.01 -12.03 1.56
CA HIS A 151 -1.39 -11.59 1.49
C HIS A 151 -1.50 -10.29 0.70
N SER A 152 -2.72 -9.96 0.26
CA SER A 152 -3.00 -8.77 -0.53
C SER A 152 -4.37 -8.23 -0.16
N ALA A 153 -4.46 -6.93 0.11
CA ALA A 153 -5.71 -6.25 0.39
C ALA A 153 -5.68 -4.82 -0.17
N ALA A 154 -6.82 -4.13 -0.07
CA ALA A 154 -6.92 -2.71 -0.40
C ALA A 154 -7.51 -1.96 0.79
N TYR A 155 -7.05 -0.72 0.99
CA TYR A 155 -7.57 0.18 1.99
C TYR A 155 -8.13 1.44 1.32
N LEU A 156 -9.46 1.56 1.32
CA LEU A 156 -10.17 2.71 0.78
C LEU A 156 -10.47 3.67 1.94
N PHE A 157 -9.57 4.61 2.18
CA PHE A 157 -9.55 5.38 3.43
C PHE A 157 -10.57 6.52 3.53
N ASN A 158 -11.25 6.83 2.44
CA ASN A 158 -12.38 7.77 2.44
C ASN A 158 -13.73 7.06 2.32
N PHE A 159 -13.73 5.73 2.20
CA PHE A 159 -14.93 4.97 1.87
C PHE A 159 -15.97 5.10 2.97
N ARG A 160 -17.14 5.59 2.59
CA ARG A 160 -18.28 5.68 3.50
C ARG A 160 -19.10 4.42 3.30
N THR A 161 -19.40 3.72 4.39
CA THR A 161 -20.41 2.67 4.34
C THR A 161 -21.69 3.31 3.79
N PRO A 162 -22.29 2.79 2.71
CA PRO A 162 -23.58 3.28 2.25
C PRO A 162 -24.53 3.20 3.44
N ASP A 163 -25.34 4.24 3.65
CA ASP A 163 -26.48 4.11 4.57
C ASP A 163 -27.29 2.92 4.08
N LEU A 164 -27.32 1.84 4.88
CA LEU A 164 -28.21 0.72 4.65
C LEU A 164 -29.61 1.24 5.01
N SER A 165 -30.27 1.91 4.05
CA SER A 165 -31.67 2.32 4.15
C SER A 165 -32.59 1.13 3.91
#